data_AF-A0A8K0MTJ3-F1
#
_entry.id   AF-A0A8K0MTJ3-F1
#
_cell.length_a   1.000
_cell.length_b   1.000
_cell.length_c   1.000
_cell.angle_alpha   90.00
_cell.angle_beta   90.00
_cell.angle_gamma   90.00
#
_symmetry.space_group_name_H-M   'P 1'
#
loop_
_entity.id
_entity.type
_entity.pdbx_description
1 polymer ?
#
loop_
_entity_poly.entity_id
_entity_poly.type
_entity_poly.pdbx_seq_one_letter_code
_entity_poly.pdbx_strand_id
1 'polypeptide(L)'
;MATAIFRSFQTSPFGLYPTALFRRNNGILYCTIRNTHARTATQEKYTPRVKVSPHPPIKTVDKISKDYEAIIGIETHVQLNTLTKAFCNCPYSYGSPPNTSVCPVCMGLPGALPVLNSKVIECAVKVGLALNCKLSLNSKFDRKQYFYPDLPKGYQISQFDVPIAAGGFIDLDLPVEFGGGHRRFGITRVHMEEDAGKLLHSDNGHHSQEITSSFALL
;
A
#
# COMPACT_ATOMS: atom_id res chain seq x y z
N MET A 1 -6.43 48.66 23.38
CA MET A 1 -7.30 49.86 23.30
C MET A 1 -7.97 49.82 21.93
N ALA A 2 -9.24 49.53 21.68
CA ALA A 2 -10.44 49.41 22.47
C ALA A 2 -11.47 48.52 21.72
N THR A 3 -12.13 47.66 22.50
CA THR A 3 -13.55 47.22 22.52
C THR A 3 -14.41 46.89 21.28
N ALA A 4 -15.16 45.81 21.46
CA ALA A 4 -16.12 45.11 20.62
C ALA A 4 -17.49 45.80 20.43
N ILE A 5 -18.27 45.31 19.45
CA ILE A 5 -19.75 45.32 19.50
C ILE A 5 -20.28 43.96 19.03
N PHE A 6 -20.85 43.21 19.98
CA PHE A 6 -21.74 42.06 19.76
C PHE A 6 -23.18 42.55 19.54
N ARG A 7 -23.96 41.84 18.72
CA ARG A 7 -25.43 41.81 18.82
C ARG A 7 -25.94 40.37 18.66
N SER A 8 -26.27 39.75 19.79
CA SER A 8 -27.37 38.79 19.96
C SER A 8 -28.63 39.59 20.38
N PHE A 9 -29.88 39.23 20.07
CA PHE A 9 -30.78 38.20 20.63
C PHE A 9 -32.09 38.26 19.76
N GLN A 10 -33.02 37.30 19.67
CA GLN A 10 -33.87 36.70 20.72
C GLN A 10 -34.85 35.67 20.03
N THR A 11 -34.82 34.35 20.33
CA THR A 11 -35.75 33.50 21.13
C THR A 11 -37.27 33.66 20.84
N SER A 12 -38.16 32.66 20.79
CA SER A 12 -38.43 31.50 21.71
C SER A 12 -39.66 30.67 21.18
N PRO A 13 -40.35 29.77 21.93
CA PRO A 13 -40.00 28.42 22.42
C PRO A 13 -41.14 27.37 22.16
N PHE A 14 -41.13 26.22 22.88
CA PHE A 14 -42.15 25.14 23.10
C PHE A 14 -41.63 23.76 22.61
N GLY A 15 -41.40 22.71 23.42
CA GLY A 15 -41.43 22.49 24.87
C GLY A 15 -41.10 21.01 25.23
N LEU A 16 -40.30 20.83 26.30
CA LEU A 16 -40.31 19.78 27.39
C LEU A 16 -40.11 18.27 27.02
N TYR A 17 -38.92 17.63 27.23
CA TYR A 17 -38.29 16.95 28.43
C TYR A 17 -38.69 15.46 28.65
N PRO A 18 -37.89 14.56 29.33
CA PRO A 18 -36.62 14.77 30.05
C PRO A 18 -35.45 13.74 29.92
N THR A 19 -34.23 14.29 30.18
CA THR A 19 -33.02 13.81 30.92
C THR A 19 -32.43 12.38 30.82
N ALA A 20 -31.13 12.32 30.45
CA ALA A 20 -30.09 11.65 31.25
C ALA A 20 -28.72 12.33 31.03
N LEU A 21 -28.07 12.67 32.14
CA LEU A 21 -26.77 13.34 32.24
C LEU A 21 -25.62 12.42 31.76
N PHE A 22 -24.68 12.93 30.94
CA PHE A 22 -23.26 12.61 31.13
C PHE A 22 -22.36 13.73 30.61
N ARG A 23 -21.62 14.29 31.57
CA ARG A 23 -20.71 15.44 31.49
C ARG A 23 -19.36 14.99 30.91
N ARG A 24 -18.91 15.64 29.84
CA ARG A 24 -17.60 15.41 29.19
C ARG A 24 -16.53 16.24 29.93
N ASN A 25 -15.59 15.57 30.59
CA ASN A 25 -14.38 16.22 31.14
C ASN A 25 -13.21 16.02 30.18
N ASN A 26 -12.61 17.12 29.74
CA ASN A 26 -11.27 17.14 29.14
C ASN A 26 -10.24 17.00 30.27
N GLY A 27 -9.39 15.98 30.18
CA GLY A 27 -8.27 15.79 31.10
C GLY A 27 -7.05 15.29 30.32
N ILE A 28 -6.03 16.14 30.21
CA ILE A 28 -4.69 15.80 29.71
C ILE A 28 -4.00 15.02 30.84
N LEU A 29 -3.63 13.77 30.56
CA LEU A 29 -2.88 12.91 31.47
C LEU A 29 -1.54 12.55 30.82
N TYR A 30 -0.48 13.19 31.30
CA TYR A 30 0.90 12.76 31.07
C TYR A 30 1.15 11.50 31.91
N CYS A 31 1.50 10.38 31.26
CA CYS A 31 1.90 9.15 31.93
C CYS A 31 3.38 8.87 31.65
N THR A 32 4.22 9.11 32.65
CA THR A 32 5.65 8.77 32.65
C THR A 32 5.81 7.36 33.23
N ILE A 33 6.24 6.40 32.42
CA ILE A 33 6.54 5.04 32.89
C ILE A 33 8.01 4.97 33.34
N ARG A 34 8.21 4.68 34.63
CA ARG A 34 9.50 4.28 35.22
C ARG A 34 9.73 2.79 34.94
N ASN A 35 10.85 2.45 34.32
CA ASN A 35 11.28 1.05 34.17
C ASN A 35 12.00 0.57 35.43
N THR A 36 11.49 -0.50 36.04
CA THR A 36 12.17 -1.27 37.07
C THR A 36 12.91 -2.45 36.44
N HIS A 37 14.18 -2.61 36.82
CA HIS A 37 15.06 -3.70 36.40
C HIS A 37 14.53 -5.07 36.84
N ALA A 38 14.39 -6.00 35.90
CA ALA A 38 14.46 -7.44 36.16
C ALA A 38 15.65 -8.01 35.39
N ARG A 39 16.63 -8.55 36.12
CA ARG A 39 17.81 -9.23 35.58
C ARG A 39 17.46 -10.70 35.30
N THR A 40 17.81 -11.20 34.13
CA THR A 40 18.02 -12.63 33.91
C THR A 40 19.26 -12.78 33.03
N ALA A 41 20.23 -13.54 33.51
CA ALA A 41 21.53 -13.73 32.91
C ALA A 41 21.51 -14.86 31.88
N THR A 42 22.10 -14.65 30.70
CA THR A 42 22.64 -15.73 29.87
C THR A 42 23.70 -15.21 28.89
N GLN A 43 24.95 -15.61 29.16
CA GLN A 43 26.07 -15.93 28.26
C GLN A 43 26.50 -14.93 27.16
N GLU A 44 27.73 -14.43 27.33
CA GLU A 44 28.54 -13.74 26.32
C GLU A 44 28.78 -14.64 25.10
N LYS A 45 28.35 -14.19 23.92
CA LYS A 45 28.77 -14.72 22.62
C LYS A 45 29.42 -13.61 21.80
N TYR A 46 30.68 -13.87 21.48
CA TYR A 46 31.63 -13.11 20.67
C TYR A 46 31.02 -12.46 19.42
N THR A 47 31.12 -11.13 19.31
CA THR A 47 30.78 -10.38 18.09
C THR A 47 32.02 -10.27 17.18
N PRO A 48 32.00 -10.77 15.93
CA PRO A 48 33.08 -10.50 14.99
C PRO A 48 33.02 -9.02 14.57
N ARG A 49 34.14 -8.30 14.73
CA ARG A 49 34.32 -6.95 14.17
C ARG A 49 34.22 -7.01 12.64
N VAL A 50 33.08 -6.60 12.10
CA VAL A 50 32.99 -6.21 10.68
C VAL A 50 33.83 -4.95 10.51
N LYS A 51 34.97 -5.07 9.81
CA LYS A 51 35.74 -3.92 9.35
C LYS A 51 34.93 -3.22 8.27
N VAL A 52 34.27 -2.12 8.63
CA VAL A 52 33.68 -1.21 7.64
C VAL A 52 34.85 -0.55 6.90
N SER A 53 35.01 -0.92 5.63
CA SER A 53 35.94 -0.25 4.72
C SER A 53 35.53 1.23 4.60
N PRO A 54 36.47 2.19 4.62
CA PRO A 54 36.14 3.59 4.46
C PRO A 54 35.46 3.81 3.11
N HIS A 55 34.30 4.49 3.14
CA HIS A 55 33.65 4.98 1.92
C HIS A 55 34.67 5.74 1.07
N PRO A 56 34.72 5.50 -0.25
CA PRO A 56 35.57 6.30 -1.13
C PRO A 56 35.18 7.77 -1.02
N PRO A 57 36.14 8.70 -1.13
CA PRO A 57 35.85 10.12 -1.00
C PRO A 57 34.83 10.56 -2.05
N ILE A 58 33.80 11.28 -1.60
CA ILE A 58 32.63 11.80 -2.36
C ILE A 58 33.06 12.41 -3.71
N LYS A 59 34.24 13.05 -3.74
CA LYS A 59 34.85 13.67 -4.94
C LYS A 59 35.02 12.73 -6.14
N THR A 60 35.13 11.42 -5.92
CA THR A 60 35.33 10.44 -7.00
C THR A 60 34.01 10.06 -7.67
N VAL A 61 32.92 10.05 -6.92
CA VAL A 61 31.57 9.73 -7.41
C VAL A 61 31.03 10.88 -8.25
N ASP A 62 31.24 12.12 -7.81
CA ASP A 62 30.86 13.35 -8.54
C ASP A 62 31.57 13.52 -9.89
N LYS A 63 32.74 12.88 -10.05
CA LYS A 63 33.50 12.92 -11.30
C LYS A 63 33.01 11.87 -12.30
N ILE A 64 32.51 10.73 -11.82
CA ILE A 64 31.93 9.68 -12.66
C ILE A 64 30.53 10.11 -13.14
N SER A 65 29.75 10.84 -12.34
CA SER A 65 28.39 11.25 -12.68
C SER A 65 28.28 12.34 -13.76
N LYS A 66 29.37 13.03 -14.13
CA LYS A 66 29.31 14.11 -15.14
C LYS A 66 29.14 13.63 -16.58
N ASP A 67 29.55 12.40 -16.88
CA ASP A 67 29.51 11.85 -18.24
C ASP A 67 28.32 10.89 -18.47
N TYR A 68 27.47 10.70 -17.46
CA TYR A 68 26.35 9.75 -17.50
C TYR A 68 25.06 10.41 -17.00
N GLU A 69 23.94 10.04 -17.62
CA GLU A 69 22.61 10.45 -17.20
C GLU A 69 21.85 9.25 -16.60
N ALA A 70 21.24 9.43 -15.43
CA ALA A 70 20.43 8.40 -14.79
C ALA A 70 19.00 8.43 -15.33
N ILE A 71 18.56 7.34 -15.97
CA ILE A 71 17.18 7.14 -16.41
C ILE A 71 16.51 6.16 -15.46
N ILE A 72 15.53 6.64 -14.68
CA ILE A 72 14.86 5.86 -13.63
C ILE A 72 13.39 5.67 -14.02
N GLY A 73 12.97 4.41 -14.11
CA GLY A 73 11.56 4.02 -14.21
C GLY A 73 11.07 3.44 -12.89
N ILE A 74 9.83 3.74 -12.50
CA ILE A 74 9.21 3.22 -11.28
C ILE A 74 8.00 2.38 -11.68
N GLU A 75 7.94 1.18 -11.11
CA GLU A 75 6.78 0.31 -11.15
C GLU A 75 6.19 0.28 -9.73
N THR A 76 4.92 0.66 -9.58
CA THR A 76 4.27 0.74 -8.26
C THR A 76 3.05 -0.15 -8.24
N HIS A 77 3.03 -1.09 -7.29
CA HIS A 77 1.89 -1.95 -7.02
C HIS A 77 1.07 -1.34 -5.88
N VAL A 78 -0.19 -1.00 -6.12
CA VAL A 78 -1.08 -0.37 -5.16
C VAL A 78 -2.20 -1.31 -4.77
N GLN A 79 -2.25 -1.66 -3.49
CA GLN A 79 -3.32 -2.51 -3.00
C GLN A 79 -4.66 -1.77 -2.89
N LEU A 80 -5.70 -2.32 -3.54
CA LEU A 80 -7.04 -1.77 -3.45
C LEU A 80 -7.75 -2.14 -2.17
N ASN A 81 -8.44 -1.16 -1.59
CA ASN A 81 -9.28 -1.36 -0.41
C ASN A 81 -10.67 -1.89 -0.80
N THR A 82 -10.73 -3.16 -1.23
CA THR A 82 -11.98 -3.87 -1.53
C THR A 82 -12.29 -4.91 -0.45
N LEU A 83 -13.59 -5.19 -0.23
CA LEU A 83 -14.03 -6.19 0.76
C LEU A 83 -13.68 -7.61 0.34
N THR A 84 -13.74 -7.90 -0.95
CA THR A 84 -13.45 -9.21 -1.54
C THR A 84 -12.30 -9.14 -2.53
N LYS A 85 -11.69 -10.30 -2.81
CA LYS A 85 -10.62 -10.46 -3.80
C LYS A 85 -11.10 -10.10 -5.22
N ALA A 86 -10.17 -9.94 -6.15
CA ALA A 86 -10.48 -9.48 -7.50
C ALA A 86 -11.27 -10.47 -8.35
N PHE A 87 -11.05 -11.78 -8.17
CA PHE A 87 -11.63 -12.81 -9.03
C PHE A 87 -12.51 -13.83 -8.29
N CYS A 88 -12.77 -13.63 -7.00
CA CYS A 88 -13.63 -14.49 -6.19
C CYS A 88 -14.23 -13.73 -4.99
N ASN A 89 -15.18 -14.36 -4.30
CA ASN A 89 -15.89 -13.75 -3.17
C ASN A 89 -15.18 -13.93 -1.81
N CYS A 90 -13.95 -14.45 -1.79
CA CYS A 90 -13.18 -14.52 -0.54
C CYS A 90 -12.97 -13.10 0.02
N PRO A 91 -13.15 -12.89 1.32
CA PRO A 91 -12.86 -11.61 1.93
C PRO A 91 -11.36 -11.32 1.89
N TYR A 92 -11.03 -10.04 1.88
CA TYR A 92 -9.69 -9.58 2.21
C TYR A 92 -9.68 -8.98 3.62
N SER A 93 -8.78 -9.48 4.46
CA SER A 93 -8.51 -8.89 5.77
C SER A 93 -7.05 -9.15 6.14
N TYR A 94 -6.31 -8.06 6.34
CA TYR A 94 -4.91 -8.11 6.74
C TYR A 94 -4.75 -8.83 8.08
N GLY A 95 -3.75 -9.71 8.19
CA GLY A 95 -3.46 -10.44 9.42
C GLY A 95 -4.41 -11.60 9.73
N SER A 96 -5.26 -12.01 8.79
CA SER A 96 -6.04 -13.25 8.91
C SER A 96 -5.13 -14.46 9.12
N PRO A 97 -5.57 -15.50 9.88
CA PRO A 97 -4.79 -16.73 10.00
C PRO A 97 -4.51 -17.35 8.61
N PRO A 98 -3.36 -18.03 8.44
CA PRO A 98 -2.97 -18.60 7.15
C PRO A 98 -4.07 -19.47 6.53
N ASN A 99 -4.32 -19.28 5.24
CA ASN A 99 -5.23 -20.11 4.43
C ASN A 99 -6.68 -20.22 4.96
N THR A 100 -7.15 -19.21 5.70
CA THR A 100 -8.57 -19.14 6.14
C THR A 100 -9.48 -18.40 5.16
N SER A 101 -8.93 -17.42 4.43
CA SER A 101 -9.65 -16.61 3.44
C SER A 101 -9.38 -17.11 2.01
N VAL A 102 -9.67 -18.38 1.75
CA VAL A 102 -9.38 -19.07 0.47
C VAL A 102 -10.60 -19.81 -0.09
N CYS A 103 -10.57 -20.10 -1.39
CA CYS A 103 -11.59 -20.89 -2.09
C CYS A 103 -10.95 -21.56 -3.33
N PRO A 104 -11.66 -22.48 -4.03
CA PRO A 104 -11.15 -23.15 -5.22
C PRO A 104 -10.60 -22.22 -6.30
N VAL A 105 -11.18 -21.02 -6.48
CA VAL A 105 -10.74 -20.06 -7.49
C VAL A 105 -9.36 -19.48 -7.16
N CYS A 106 -9.18 -18.91 -5.96
CA CYS A 106 -7.91 -18.29 -5.60
C CYS A 106 -6.82 -19.32 -5.30
N MET A 107 -7.20 -20.57 -4.99
CA MET A 107 -6.28 -21.71 -4.88
C MET A 107 -5.97 -22.37 -6.23
N GLY A 108 -6.52 -21.88 -7.34
CA GLY A 108 -6.25 -22.44 -8.67
C GLY A 108 -6.66 -23.91 -8.84
N LEU A 109 -7.69 -24.38 -8.12
CA LEU A 109 -8.14 -25.76 -8.23
C LEU A 109 -8.76 -26.06 -9.61
N PRO A 110 -8.64 -27.30 -10.11
CA PRO A 110 -9.20 -27.69 -11.40
C PRO A 110 -10.70 -27.39 -11.51
N GLY A 111 -11.10 -26.77 -12.62
CA GLY A 111 -12.51 -26.43 -12.90
C GLY A 111 -13.02 -25.13 -12.28
N ALA A 112 -12.22 -24.44 -11.45
CA ALA A 112 -12.60 -23.15 -10.89
C ALA A 112 -12.42 -22.01 -11.92
N LEU A 113 -13.40 -21.09 -12.00
CA LEU A 113 -13.41 -19.97 -12.95
C LEU A 113 -13.39 -18.61 -12.23
N PRO A 114 -12.60 -17.63 -12.73
CA PRO A 114 -12.53 -16.29 -12.13
C PRO A 114 -13.76 -15.45 -12.48
N VAL A 115 -14.26 -14.67 -11.51
CA VAL A 115 -15.32 -13.67 -11.71
C VAL A 115 -14.84 -12.33 -11.18
N LEU A 116 -14.73 -11.34 -12.06
CA LEU A 116 -14.17 -10.03 -11.73
C LEU A 116 -15.07 -9.25 -10.76
N ASN A 117 -14.44 -8.69 -9.73
CA ASN A 117 -15.06 -7.79 -8.77
C ASN A 117 -15.26 -6.39 -9.37
N SER A 118 -16.51 -5.92 -9.42
CA SER A 118 -16.85 -4.61 -9.99
C SER A 118 -16.20 -3.43 -9.25
N LYS A 119 -15.92 -3.56 -7.95
CA LYS A 119 -15.23 -2.52 -7.18
C LYS A 119 -13.78 -2.34 -7.59
N VAL A 120 -13.12 -3.40 -8.08
CA VAL A 120 -11.75 -3.30 -8.61
C VAL A 120 -11.73 -2.38 -9.83
N ILE A 121 -12.70 -2.52 -10.73
CA ILE A 121 -12.85 -1.65 -11.91
C ILE A 121 -13.10 -0.20 -11.48
N GLU A 122 -14.05 0.02 -10.56
CA GLU A 122 -14.39 1.36 -10.07
C GLU A 122 -13.16 2.07 -9.48
N CYS A 123 -12.38 1.36 -8.65
CA CYS A 123 -11.15 1.88 -8.07
C CYS A 123 -10.09 2.16 -9.15
N ALA A 124 -9.89 1.25 -10.10
CA ALA A 124 -8.91 1.42 -11.17
C ALA A 124 -9.23 2.63 -12.06
N VAL A 125 -10.50 2.85 -12.39
CA VAL A 125 -10.97 4.04 -13.12
C VAL A 125 -10.69 5.32 -12.32
N LYS A 126 -10.97 5.32 -11.01
CA LYS A 126 -10.67 6.47 -10.14
C LYS A 126 -9.18 6.77 -10.11
N VAL A 127 -8.33 5.75 -9.98
CA VAL A 127 -6.87 5.91 -10.02
C VAL A 127 -6.42 6.46 -11.36
N GLY A 128 -6.90 5.91 -12.48
CA GLY A 128 -6.58 6.41 -13.82
C GLY A 128 -6.94 7.88 -13.99
N LEU A 129 -8.13 8.31 -13.57
CA LEU A 129 -8.55 9.71 -13.61
C LEU A 129 -7.70 10.60 -12.70
N ALA A 130 -7.41 10.15 -11.47
CA ALA A 130 -6.58 10.90 -10.52
C ALA A 130 -5.14 11.09 -11.03
N LEU A 131 -4.63 10.15 -11.83
CA LEU A 131 -3.33 10.20 -12.48
C LEU A 131 -3.36 10.87 -13.87
N ASN A 132 -4.44 11.57 -14.19
CA ASN A 132 -4.63 12.26 -15.48
C ASN A 132 -4.49 11.34 -16.71
N CYS A 133 -4.72 10.03 -16.56
CA CYS A 133 -4.63 9.07 -17.65
C CYS A 133 -5.85 9.14 -18.57
N LYS A 134 -5.66 8.77 -19.83
CA LYS A 134 -6.76 8.47 -20.74
C LYS A 134 -7.30 7.07 -20.43
N LEU A 135 -8.59 7.00 -20.09
CA LEU A 135 -9.28 5.73 -19.86
C LEU A 135 -9.52 4.99 -21.17
N SER A 136 -9.42 3.66 -21.13
CA SER A 136 -9.85 2.79 -22.21
C SER A 136 -11.30 2.36 -22.01
N LEU A 137 -12.14 2.52 -23.03
CA LEU A 137 -13.53 2.05 -22.99
C LEU A 137 -13.64 0.53 -23.10
N ASN A 138 -12.64 -0.10 -23.72
CA ASN A 138 -12.52 -1.54 -23.84
C ASN A 138 -11.20 -1.95 -23.20
N SER A 139 -11.22 -2.95 -22.33
CA SER A 139 -10.02 -3.47 -21.68
C SER A 139 -10.18 -4.96 -21.48
N LYS A 140 -9.08 -5.70 -21.51
CA LYS A 140 -9.07 -7.16 -21.36
C LYS A 140 -8.09 -7.60 -20.28
N PHE A 141 -8.30 -8.82 -19.80
CA PHE A 141 -7.36 -9.50 -18.93
C PHE A 141 -6.60 -10.55 -19.72
N ASP A 142 -5.34 -10.69 -19.38
CA ASP A 142 -4.36 -11.60 -19.98
C ASP A 142 -3.73 -12.46 -18.88
N ARG A 143 -3.16 -13.59 -19.28
CA ARG A 143 -2.49 -14.51 -18.36
C ARG A 143 -0.98 -14.33 -18.47
N LYS A 144 -0.36 -13.78 -17.43
CA LYS A 144 1.10 -13.69 -17.29
C LYS A 144 1.61 -14.99 -16.66
N GLN A 145 2.21 -15.85 -17.47
CA GLN A 145 2.59 -17.21 -17.06
C GLN A 145 3.97 -17.24 -16.42
N TYR A 146 4.07 -17.80 -15.21
CA TYR A 146 5.33 -18.12 -14.53
C TYR A 146 5.08 -19.12 -13.40
N PHE A 147 6.08 -19.93 -13.07
CA PHE A 147 5.99 -20.92 -12.01
C PHE A 147 6.62 -20.37 -10.74
N TYR A 148 5.80 -20.22 -9.70
CA TYR A 148 6.28 -19.89 -8.36
C TYR A 148 5.32 -20.43 -7.30
N PRO A 149 5.80 -20.85 -6.10
CA PRO A 149 4.96 -21.57 -5.13
C PRO A 149 3.77 -20.80 -4.58
N ASP A 150 3.79 -19.47 -4.62
CA ASP A 150 2.69 -18.61 -4.17
C ASP A 150 1.68 -18.26 -5.28
N LEU A 151 1.88 -18.80 -6.49
CA LEU A 151 1.04 -18.57 -7.65
C LEU A 151 0.38 -19.89 -8.07
N PRO A 152 -0.70 -20.30 -7.40
CA PRO A 152 -1.24 -21.66 -7.52
C PRO A 152 -1.77 -22.01 -8.92
N LYS A 153 -2.08 -21.00 -9.74
CA LYS A 153 -2.60 -21.18 -11.10
C LYS A 153 -1.51 -21.40 -12.16
N GLY A 154 -0.23 -21.14 -11.83
CA GLY A 154 0.86 -21.07 -12.81
C GLY A 154 0.78 -19.88 -13.77
N TYR A 155 -0.15 -18.95 -13.51
CA TYR A 155 -0.25 -17.66 -14.17
C TYR A 155 -0.96 -16.64 -13.27
N GLN A 156 -0.59 -15.38 -13.44
CA GLN A 156 -1.24 -14.22 -12.84
C GLN A 156 -2.22 -13.62 -13.85
N ILE A 157 -3.46 -13.37 -13.43
CA ILE A 157 -4.43 -12.62 -14.24
C ILE A 157 -4.08 -11.12 -14.10
N SER A 158 -3.62 -10.53 -15.21
CA SER A 158 -3.21 -9.12 -15.30
C SER A 158 -3.75 -8.53 -16.63
N GLN A 159 -3.26 -7.39 -17.10
CA GLN A 159 -3.60 -6.84 -18.43
C GLN A 159 -2.32 -6.55 -19.19
N PHE A 160 -2.25 -6.92 -20.47
CA PHE A 160 -1.02 -6.71 -21.25
C PHE A 160 -1.13 -5.54 -22.22
N ASP A 161 -1.75 -5.73 -23.37
CA ASP A 161 -1.83 -4.77 -24.48
C ASP A 161 -2.91 -3.69 -24.30
N VAL A 162 -4.03 -4.01 -23.64
CA VAL A 162 -5.18 -3.10 -23.48
C VAL A 162 -5.46 -2.81 -21.99
N PRO A 163 -4.63 -1.96 -21.34
CA PRO A 163 -4.82 -1.56 -19.95
C PRO A 163 -6.07 -0.69 -19.77
N ILE A 164 -6.53 -0.55 -18.52
CA ILE A 164 -7.70 0.29 -18.21
C ILE A 164 -7.43 1.78 -18.38
N ALA A 165 -6.18 2.24 -18.19
CA ALA A 165 -5.80 3.62 -18.47
C ALA A 165 -4.34 3.74 -18.92
N ALA A 166 -4.02 4.78 -19.69
CA ALA A 166 -2.66 5.04 -20.18
C ALA A 166 -2.38 6.52 -20.43
N GLY A 167 -1.09 6.87 -20.49
CA GLY A 167 -0.61 8.20 -20.89
C GLY A 167 -0.99 9.32 -19.92
N GLY A 168 -0.87 9.06 -18.61
CA GLY A 168 -1.10 10.06 -17.56
C GLY A 168 0.17 10.78 -17.13
N PHE A 169 0.06 11.53 -16.04
CA PHE A 169 1.19 12.23 -15.43
C PHE A 169 0.90 12.67 -13.99
N ILE A 170 1.97 12.93 -13.24
CA ILE A 170 1.95 13.56 -11.91
C ILE A 170 2.92 14.74 -11.93
N ASP A 171 2.48 15.88 -11.39
CA ASP A 171 3.34 17.03 -11.15
C ASP A 171 3.82 17.01 -9.69
N LEU A 172 5.14 17.16 -9.47
CA LEU A 172 5.76 17.14 -8.15
C LEU A 172 6.70 18.33 -7.95
N ASP A 173 6.75 18.79 -6.71
CA ASP A 173 7.67 19.84 -6.25
C ASP A 173 8.94 19.17 -5.73
N LEU A 174 10.08 19.50 -6.33
CA LEU A 174 11.35 18.96 -5.92
C LEU A 174 11.86 19.67 -4.66
N PRO A 175 12.44 18.96 -3.69
CA PRO A 175 13.06 19.57 -2.54
C PRO A 175 14.20 20.52 -2.93
N VAL A 176 14.32 21.65 -2.23
CA VAL A 176 15.33 22.69 -2.50
C VAL A 176 16.75 22.15 -2.36
N GLU A 177 16.97 21.19 -1.46
CA GLU A 177 18.24 20.47 -1.28
C GLU A 177 18.70 19.69 -2.52
N PHE A 178 17.80 19.39 -3.46
CA PHE A 178 18.09 18.72 -4.74
C PHE A 178 17.91 19.66 -5.95
N GLY A 179 17.95 20.98 -5.75
CA GLY A 179 17.86 21.99 -6.81
C GLY A 179 16.48 22.63 -6.99
N GLY A 180 15.46 22.14 -6.27
CA GLY A 180 14.11 22.73 -6.29
C GLY A 180 13.38 22.67 -7.64
N GLY A 181 12.17 23.23 -7.67
CA GLY A 181 11.38 23.43 -8.88
C GLY A 181 10.23 22.43 -9.06
N HIS A 182 9.41 22.67 -10.08
CA HIS A 182 8.27 21.82 -10.43
C HIS A 182 8.63 20.92 -11.61
N ARG A 183 8.35 19.61 -11.49
CA ARG A 183 8.56 18.67 -12.59
C ARG A 183 7.37 17.76 -12.80
N ARG A 184 7.13 17.44 -14.07
CA ARG A 184 6.13 16.46 -14.51
C ARG A 184 6.78 15.10 -14.73
N PHE A 185 6.18 14.07 -14.15
CA PHE A 185 6.56 12.67 -14.34
C PHE A 185 5.44 11.95 -15.10
N GLY A 186 5.78 11.31 -16.21
CA GLY A 186 4.82 10.58 -17.03
C GLY A 186 4.39 9.27 -16.35
N ILE A 187 3.10 8.93 -16.49
CA ILE A 187 2.54 7.63 -16.13
C ILE A 187 2.24 6.89 -17.43
N THR A 188 3.03 5.86 -17.72
CA THR A 188 2.86 5.08 -18.95
C THR A 188 1.49 4.42 -19.02
N ARG A 189 1.09 3.75 -17.93
CA ARG A 189 -0.12 2.94 -17.86
C ARG A 189 -0.59 2.72 -16.44
N VAL A 190 -1.86 2.36 -16.31
CA VAL A 190 -2.50 1.85 -15.11
C VAL A 190 -3.29 0.61 -15.52
N HIS A 191 -3.08 -0.51 -14.84
CA HIS A 191 -3.76 -1.78 -15.12
C HIS A 191 -4.06 -2.60 -13.87
N MET A 192 -5.03 -3.50 -14.00
CA MET A 192 -5.53 -4.33 -12.91
C MET A 192 -4.88 -5.71 -12.91
N GLU A 193 -4.46 -6.20 -11.75
CA GLU A 193 -3.97 -7.57 -11.62
C GLU A 193 -4.20 -8.18 -10.24
N GLU A 194 -4.37 -9.50 -10.17
CA GLU A 194 -4.39 -10.16 -8.86
C GLU A 194 -2.99 -10.21 -8.23
N ASP A 195 -2.95 -10.17 -6.90
CA ASP A 195 -1.73 -10.41 -6.14
C ASP A 195 -1.48 -11.92 -5.98
N ALA A 196 -0.23 -12.27 -5.73
CA ALA A 196 0.19 -13.62 -5.39
C ALA A 196 -0.01 -13.91 -3.90
N GLY A 197 0.28 -15.15 -3.50
CA GLY A 197 0.46 -15.46 -2.09
C GLY A 197 1.75 -14.88 -1.53
N LYS A 198 1.95 -15.11 -0.24
CA LYS A 198 3.12 -14.72 0.53
C LYS A 198 3.74 -15.98 1.10
N LEU A 199 5.04 -16.14 0.91
CA LEU A 199 5.80 -17.24 1.50
C LEU A 199 6.47 -16.77 2.79
N LEU A 200 6.37 -17.58 3.84
CA LEU A 200 7.19 -17.46 5.04
C LEU A 200 8.22 -18.59 5.05
N HIS A 201 9.50 -18.25 5.12
CA HIS A 201 10.57 -19.23 5.28
C HIS A 201 10.79 -19.48 6.77
N SER A 202 10.72 -20.74 7.22
CA SER A 202 11.02 -21.10 8.60
C SER A 202 12.50 -21.43 8.77
N ASP A 203 13.11 -20.94 9.84
CA ASP A 203 14.52 -21.15 10.18
C ASP A 203 14.89 -22.64 10.34
N ASN A 204 13.90 -23.52 10.54
CA ASN A 204 14.10 -24.96 10.66
C ASN A 204 14.17 -25.69 9.29
N GLY A 205 14.28 -24.97 8.17
CA GLY A 205 14.70 -25.53 6.88
C GLY A 205 13.74 -26.51 6.19
N HIS A 206 12.56 -26.80 6.78
CA HIS A 206 11.71 -27.89 6.29
C HIS A 206 10.38 -27.46 5.64
N HIS A 207 9.87 -26.23 5.87
CA HIS A 207 8.59 -25.80 5.26
C HIS A 207 8.51 -24.30 4.97
N SER A 208 7.95 -23.96 3.81
CA SER A 208 7.42 -22.63 3.48
C SER A 208 5.91 -22.60 3.73
N GLN A 209 5.41 -21.59 4.44
CA GLN A 209 3.97 -21.37 4.58
C GLN A 209 3.49 -20.36 3.53
N GLU A 210 2.49 -20.74 2.74
CA GLU A 210 1.81 -19.84 1.82
C GLU A 210 0.67 -19.13 2.56
N ILE A 211 0.62 -17.80 2.46
CA ILE A 211 -0.45 -16.93 2.94
C ILE A 211 -0.94 -16.18 1.71
N THR A 212 -2.12 -16.51 1.16
CA THR A 212 -2.63 -15.78 -0.01
C THR A 212 -2.82 -14.29 0.33
N SER A 213 -1.98 -13.43 -0.25
CA SER A 213 -2.07 -11.97 -0.19
C SER A 213 -2.99 -11.49 -1.31
N SER A 214 -3.12 -10.18 -1.44
CA SER A 214 -4.30 -9.46 -1.86
C SER A 214 -3.91 -8.34 -2.81
N PHE A 215 -4.62 -8.30 -3.95
CA PHE A 215 -4.59 -7.39 -5.11
C PHE A 215 -3.56 -6.25 -5.17
N ALA A 216 -2.98 -6.04 -6.35
CA ALA A 216 -2.19 -4.86 -6.70
C ALA A 216 -2.69 -4.21 -8.02
N LEU A 217 -2.70 -2.87 -8.05
CA LEU A 217 -2.86 -2.05 -9.24
C LEU A 217 -1.48 -1.57 -9.69
N LEU A 218 -1.20 -1.68 -10.98
CA LEU A 218 0.08 -1.29 -11.58
C LEU A 218 -0.07 -0.10 -12.53
#